data_AF-A0A7G5XCE8-F1
#
_entry.id   AF-A0A7G5XCE8-F1
#
_cell.length_a   1.000
_cell.length_b   1.000
_cell.length_c   1.000
_cell.angle_alpha   90.00
_cell.angle_beta   90.00
_cell.angle_gamma   90.00
#
_symmetry.space_group_name_H-M   'P 1'
#
loop_
_entity.id
_entity.type
_entity.pdbx_description
1 polymer ?
#
loop_
_entity_poly.entity_id
_entity_poly.type
_entity_poly.pdbx_seq_one_letter_code
_entity_poly.pdbx_strand_id
1 'polypeptide(L)'
;MKKSIFPALFGMAWVMNSFSQIRIMERTTPIKMSPTTTTAAPTNLVQGKDLSVSIKSFQYDPANGGSLTATYVVRNNGTEPVDVNNISLQGYIENVSTLPTMTPADYPLNGKNYYAAGGTSLATFSTLLKGGEQIERVIRCFDLSKRMYLNTASNCNYVLVLDNDNKVNEANESNNMVTQPFRGYAGQYQPTVNPNLYYLTGAFLKIKTGSDSKEMESAVNIRLIPSTIKNLNDVTNEFVKTIAKNEKPLFSNLTETLMLLLNRPSTYTLQNPATNLTSFSLNGLGLVIEYKPNLFTDAWKIDQVEVVLHFKDANDYYHPTQGVITIPFTMPANTFLDGFAKRMLVCKADGNFNPASIKIIERISAY
;
A
#
# COMPACT_ATOMS: atom_id res chain seq x y z
N MET A 1 -77.76 1.37 8.97
CA MET A 1 -76.74 0.67 9.80
C MET A 1 -75.78 -0.10 8.89
N LYS A 2 -74.56 0.40 8.67
CA LYS A 2 -73.46 -0.39 8.10
C LYS A 2 -72.19 -0.04 8.88
N LYS A 3 -71.60 -1.07 9.50
CA LYS A 3 -70.45 -0.99 10.39
C LYS A 3 -69.16 -0.75 9.60
N SER A 4 -68.33 0.08 10.20
CA SER A 4 -66.91 0.36 9.92
C SER A 4 -66.04 -0.90 10.08
N ILE A 5 -64.98 -1.01 9.26
CA ILE A 5 -63.70 -1.65 9.62
C ILE A 5 -62.57 -0.83 8.99
N PHE A 6 -61.82 -0.10 9.81
CA PHE A 6 -60.51 0.48 9.49
C PHE A 6 -59.42 -0.55 9.82
N PRO A 7 -58.38 -0.76 8.99
CA PRO A 7 -57.17 -1.42 9.44
C PRO A 7 -56.26 -0.41 10.15
N ALA A 8 -55.83 -0.80 11.35
CA ALA A 8 -54.90 -0.05 12.19
C ALA A 8 -53.49 0.01 11.56
N LEU A 9 -52.96 1.24 11.45
CA LEU A 9 -51.52 1.49 11.31
C LEU A 9 -50.83 1.06 12.61
N PHE A 10 -50.05 -0.02 12.56
CA PHE A 10 -49.08 -0.33 13.61
C PHE A 10 -47.71 0.19 13.19
N GLY A 11 -47.20 1.13 13.99
CA GLY A 11 -45.86 1.69 13.85
C GLY A 11 -44.78 0.73 14.33
N MET A 12 -43.63 0.81 13.69
CA MET A 12 -42.35 0.33 14.23
C MET A 12 -41.29 1.38 13.91
N ALA A 13 -41.16 2.37 14.79
CA ALA A 13 -40.03 3.29 14.79
C ALA A 13 -38.83 2.57 15.41
N TRP A 14 -37.94 2.04 14.58
CA TRP A 14 -36.64 1.55 15.02
C TRP A 14 -35.75 2.75 15.35
N VAL A 15 -35.63 3.06 16.64
CA VAL A 15 -34.60 3.98 17.14
C VAL A 15 -33.27 3.21 17.15
N MET A 16 -32.47 3.36 16.09
CA MET A 16 -31.09 2.89 16.09
C MET A 16 -30.23 3.85 16.92
N ASN A 17 -30.08 3.54 18.22
CA ASN A 17 -29.02 4.11 19.04
C ASN A 17 -27.69 3.44 18.68
N SER A 18 -27.01 3.93 17.65
CA SER A 18 -25.60 3.61 17.44
C SER A 18 -24.77 4.46 18.40
N PHE A 19 -24.52 3.94 19.61
CA PHE A 19 -23.49 4.48 20.49
C PHE A 19 -22.13 4.24 19.84
N SER A 20 -21.56 5.26 19.21
CA SER A 20 -20.14 5.29 18.91
C SER A 20 -19.38 5.39 20.24
N GLN A 21 -18.89 4.27 20.75
CA GLN A 21 -17.91 4.30 21.82
C GLN A 21 -16.65 4.96 21.28
N ILE A 22 -16.48 6.25 21.55
CA ILE A 22 -15.21 6.96 21.39
C ILE A 22 -14.29 6.37 22.46
N ARG A 23 -13.56 5.31 22.12
CA ARG A 23 -12.42 4.88 22.94
C ARG A 23 -11.36 5.97 22.84
N ILE A 24 -11.17 6.70 23.93
CA ILE A 24 -10.00 7.54 24.12
C ILE A 24 -8.80 6.59 24.19
N MET A 25 -8.04 6.50 23.10
CA MET A 25 -6.79 5.75 23.10
C MET A 25 -5.77 6.51 23.93
N GLU A 26 -5.32 5.92 25.02
CA GLU A 26 -4.24 6.47 25.82
C GLU A 26 -2.99 6.62 24.94
N ARG A 27 -2.47 7.86 24.85
CA ARG A 27 -1.29 8.17 24.07
C ARG A 27 -0.09 7.47 24.71
N THR A 28 0.43 6.43 24.07
CA THR A 28 1.67 5.81 24.54
C THR A 28 2.83 6.79 24.44
N THR A 29 3.62 6.81 25.51
CA THR A 29 4.82 7.65 25.64
C THR A 29 5.87 7.26 24.60
N PRO A 30 6.63 8.23 24.07
CA PRO A 30 7.73 7.94 23.14
C PRO A 30 8.74 6.98 23.76
N ILE A 31 9.20 6.00 22.97
CA ILE A 31 10.22 5.06 23.42
C ILE A 31 11.59 5.72 23.23
N LYS A 32 12.24 6.06 24.34
CA LYS A 32 13.64 6.50 24.35
C LYS A 32 14.53 5.27 24.50
N MET A 33 15.42 5.05 23.55
CA MET A 33 16.45 4.01 23.65
C MET A 33 17.80 4.67 23.87
N SER A 34 18.50 4.20 24.90
CA SER A 34 19.91 4.52 25.09
C SER A 34 20.70 3.74 24.04
N PRO A 35 21.51 4.39 23.19
CA PRO A 35 22.30 3.69 22.19
C PRO A 35 23.45 2.92 22.82
N THR A 36 23.92 1.91 22.08
CA THR A 36 24.86 0.90 22.59
C THR A 36 26.32 1.34 22.50
N THR A 37 26.67 2.38 21.75
CA THR A 37 28.09 2.68 21.46
C THR A 37 28.37 4.18 21.28
N THR A 38 28.75 4.87 22.36
CA THR A 38 29.65 6.04 22.26
C THR A 38 31.08 5.54 22.40
N THR A 39 31.80 5.43 21.29
CA THR A 39 33.24 5.14 21.31
C THR A 39 34.00 6.36 21.84
N ALA A 40 34.84 6.13 22.86
CA ALA A 40 35.75 7.13 23.39
C ALA A 40 36.62 7.73 22.26
N ALA A 41 37.09 8.96 22.43
CA ALA A 41 38.03 9.57 21.47
C ALA A 41 39.24 8.65 21.29
N PRO A 42 39.64 8.30 20.05
CA PRO A 42 40.84 7.52 19.85
C PRO A 42 42.03 8.30 20.40
N THR A 43 42.86 7.63 21.19
CA THR A 43 44.07 8.24 21.77
C THR A 43 45.18 8.44 20.73
N ASN A 44 45.10 7.72 19.60
CA ASN A 44 45.99 7.87 18.45
C ASN A 44 45.16 8.15 17.20
N LEU A 45 45.45 9.26 16.51
CA LEU A 45 44.81 9.62 15.24
C LEU A 45 45.42 8.80 14.08
N VAL A 46 44.59 8.45 13.11
CA VAL A 46 45.00 7.77 11.87
C VAL A 46 45.69 8.77 10.95
N GLN A 47 46.78 8.39 10.29
CA GLN A 47 47.41 9.29 9.32
C GLN A 47 46.47 9.53 8.13
N GLY A 48 46.28 10.81 7.75
CA GLY A 48 45.39 11.22 6.67
C GLY A 48 44.03 11.71 7.16
N LYS A 49 43.01 11.63 6.31
CA LYS A 49 41.61 11.95 6.62
C LYS A 49 40.86 10.67 7.00
N ASP A 50 40.03 10.73 8.04
CA ASP A 50 39.25 9.58 8.49
C ASP A 50 38.04 10.07 9.29
N LEU A 51 36.85 10.10 8.70
CA LEU A 51 35.62 10.40 9.41
C LEU A 51 35.00 9.15 10.02
N SER A 52 34.10 9.36 10.96
CA SER A 52 33.26 8.30 11.49
C SER A 52 31.94 8.86 11.98
N VAL A 53 30.92 8.02 12.01
CA VAL A 53 29.60 8.37 12.52
C VAL A 53 29.19 7.46 13.68
N SER A 54 28.55 8.03 14.69
CA SER A 54 27.93 7.28 15.80
C SER A 54 26.58 7.88 16.19
N ILE A 55 25.70 7.06 16.76
CA ILE A 55 24.40 7.51 17.27
C ILE A 55 24.50 7.68 18.79
N LYS A 56 24.35 8.92 19.25
CA LYS A 56 24.40 9.31 20.68
C LYS A 56 23.05 9.22 21.37
N SER A 57 21.95 9.44 20.64
CA SER A 57 20.61 9.15 21.17
C SER A 57 19.67 8.74 20.05
N PHE A 58 18.71 7.89 20.36
CA PHE A 58 17.70 7.44 19.40
C PHE A 58 16.33 7.39 20.06
N GLN A 59 15.35 8.05 19.45
CA GLN A 59 13.98 8.12 19.90
C GLN A 59 13.05 7.77 18.75
N TYR A 60 12.10 6.88 19.04
CA TYR A 60 11.02 6.53 18.13
C TYR A 60 9.67 6.85 18.81
N ASP A 61 8.88 7.71 18.17
CA ASP A 61 7.56 8.15 18.61
C ASP A 61 6.49 7.58 17.66
N PRO A 62 5.94 6.40 17.97
CA PRO A 62 4.90 5.80 17.17
C PRO A 62 3.58 6.57 17.21
N ALA A 63 3.30 7.30 18.30
CA ALA A 63 2.05 8.03 18.47
C ALA A 63 1.99 9.30 17.61
N ASN A 64 3.15 9.83 17.20
CA ASN A 64 3.25 11.00 16.34
C ASN A 64 3.68 10.62 14.92
N GLY A 65 2.89 9.74 14.29
CA GLY A 65 3.14 9.39 12.91
C GLY A 65 4.43 8.58 12.69
N GLY A 66 4.83 7.76 13.67
CA GLY A 66 6.08 7.01 13.59
C GLY A 66 7.33 7.88 13.51
N SER A 67 7.32 9.10 14.06
CA SER A 67 8.47 10.00 14.01
C SER A 67 9.71 9.37 14.64
N LEU A 68 10.86 9.46 13.96
CA LEU A 68 12.16 8.99 14.45
C LEU A 68 13.09 10.18 14.59
N THR A 69 13.74 10.29 15.73
CA THR A 69 14.76 11.31 16.01
C THR A 69 16.05 10.63 16.45
N ALA A 70 17.14 10.86 15.73
CA ALA A 70 18.47 10.37 16.11
C ALA A 70 19.42 11.57 16.32
N THR A 71 20.04 11.63 17.49
CA THR A 71 21.20 12.50 17.72
C THR A 71 22.44 11.70 17.32
N TYR A 72 23.24 12.24 16.41
CA TYR A 72 24.45 11.60 15.91
C TYR A 72 25.67 12.49 16.12
N VAL A 73 26.84 11.87 16.13
CA VAL A 73 28.15 12.51 16.22
C VAL A 73 28.97 12.09 15.02
N VAL A 74 29.52 13.08 14.30
CA VAL A 74 30.56 12.88 13.30
C VAL A 74 31.89 13.28 13.91
N ARG A 75 32.92 12.45 13.77
CA ARG A 75 34.27 12.72 14.29
C ARG A 75 35.30 12.53 13.19
N ASN A 76 36.31 13.40 13.15
CA ASN A 76 37.52 13.16 12.37
C ASN A 76 38.56 12.43 13.25
N ASN A 77 38.76 11.14 12.98
CA ASN A 77 39.79 10.31 13.60
C ASN A 77 41.15 10.45 12.91
N GLY A 78 41.22 11.16 11.77
CA GLY A 78 42.42 11.40 11.00
C GLY A 78 43.28 12.53 11.58
N THR A 79 44.53 12.64 11.13
CA THR A 79 45.41 13.77 11.45
C THR A 79 45.14 15.01 10.58
N GLU A 80 44.58 14.82 9.38
CA GLU A 80 44.33 15.91 8.43
C GLU A 80 42.94 16.54 8.62
N PRO A 81 42.80 17.87 8.51
CA PRO A 81 41.50 18.52 8.53
C PRO A 81 40.57 18.05 7.39
N VAL A 82 39.29 17.86 7.69
CA VAL A 82 38.26 17.45 6.72
C VAL A 82 37.22 18.56 6.57
N ASP A 83 36.95 18.95 5.32
CA ASP A 83 35.85 19.87 5.00
C ASP A 83 34.53 19.08 4.92
N VAL A 84 33.61 19.33 5.84
CA VAL A 84 32.34 18.59 5.93
C VAL A 84 31.18 19.24 5.17
N ASN A 85 31.39 20.38 4.49
CA ASN A 85 30.32 21.14 3.83
C ASN A 85 29.57 20.34 2.74
N ASN A 86 30.30 19.48 2.01
CA ASN A 86 29.77 18.75 0.84
C ASN A 86 29.62 17.24 1.07
N ILE A 87 29.74 16.82 2.33
CA ILE A 87 29.59 15.42 2.72
C ILE A 87 28.11 15.12 2.93
N SER A 88 27.68 13.99 2.39
CA SER A 88 26.31 13.52 2.56
C SER A 88 26.18 12.71 3.86
N LEU A 89 25.05 12.88 4.54
CA LEU A 89 24.62 11.99 5.61
C LEU A 89 23.23 11.47 5.26
N GLN A 90 23.07 10.16 5.28
CA GLN A 90 21.82 9.50 4.89
C GLN A 90 21.41 8.50 5.96
N GLY A 91 20.20 8.67 6.49
CA GLY A 91 19.58 7.72 7.42
C GLY A 91 18.51 6.90 6.71
N TYR A 92 18.51 5.59 6.91
CA TYR A 92 17.45 4.69 6.44
C TYR A 92 17.11 3.61 7.46
N ILE A 93 15.92 3.01 7.32
CA ILE A 93 15.54 1.83 8.10
C ILE A 93 15.70 0.59 7.23
N GLU A 94 16.55 -0.32 7.69
CA GLU A 94 16.72 -1.66 7.17
C GLU A 94 15.84 -2.63 7.97
N ASN A 95 15.04 -3.45 7.29
CA ASN A 95 14.19 -4.44 7.94
C ASN A 95 14.99 -5.72 8.18
N VAL A 96 15.16 -6.14 9.44
CA VAL A 96 15.92 -7.33 9.81
C VAL A 96 14.98 -8.54 9.87
N SER A 97 15.14 -9.43 8.90
CA SER A 97 14.69 -10.84 8.89
C SER A 97 13.24 -11.17 8.48
N THR A 98 13.19 -11.95 7.38
CA THR A 98 12.38 -13.17 7.15
C THR A 98 11.08 -13.33 7.95
N LEU A 99 9.97 -13.18 7.22
CA LEU A 99 8.60 -13.55 7.60
C LEU A 99 8.50 -14.90 8.34
N PRO A 100 7.76 -15.01 9.44
CA PRO A 100 7.18 -16.28 9.85
C PRO A 100 6.22 -16.72 8.75
N THR A 101 6.55 -17.81 8.08
CA THR A 101 5.75 -18.44 7.02
C THR A 101 4.36 -18.81 7.54
N MET A 102 3.30 -18.32 6.88
CA MET A 102 2.13 -19.11 6.46
C MET A 102 1.29 -18.35 5.40
N THR A 103 1.91 -17.63 4.46
CA THR A 103 1.32 -17.29 3.15
C THR A 103 2.46 -16.83 2.23
N PRO A 104 2.54 -17.29 0.97
CA PRO A 104 3.56 -16.78 0.03
C PRO A 104 3.35 -15.27 -0.16
N ALA A 105 4.37 -14.48 0.11
CA ALA A 105 4.35 -13.05 -0.15
C ALA A 105 4.59 -12.82 -1.65
N ASP A 106 3.52 -12.72 -2.44
CA ASP A 106 3.58 -12.28 -3.85
C ASP A 106 3.68 -10.75 -4.01
N TYR A 107 4.34 -10.08 -3.06
CA TYR A 107 4.91 -8.77 -3.28
C TYR A 107 6.38 -8.84 -2.89
N PRO A 108 7.31 -8.43 -3.77
CA PRO A 108 8.68 -8.22 -3.33
C PRO A 108 8.64 -7.06 -2.33
N LEU A 109 8.68 -7.39 -1.04
CA LEU A 109 9.32 -6.55 -0.03
C LEU A 109 10.83 -6.55 -0.32
N ASN A 110 11.19 -6.09 -1.51
CA ASN A 110 12.56 -5.90 -1.95
C ASN A 110 13.15 -4.80 -1.08
N GLY A 111 13.93 -5.17 -0.05
CA GLY A 111 14.99 -4.37 0.56
C GLY A 111 14.74 -2.86 0.58
N LYS A 112 13.53 -2.44 0.96
CA LYS A 112 13.10 -1.06 0.71
C LYS A 112 13.63 -0.22 1.85
N ASN A 113 14.78 0.41 1.60
CA ASN A 113 15.33 1.41 2.48
C ASN A 113 14.31 2.56 2.60
N TYR A 114 13.79 2.77 3.81
CA TYR A 114 12.98 3.95 4.09
C TYR A 114 13.92 5.11 4.34
N TYR A 115 14.17 5.91 3.31
CA TYR A 115 15.02 7.08 3.41
C TYR A 115 14.30 8.17 4.21
N ALA A 116 14.99 8.71 5.21
CA ALA A 116 14.62 10.02 5.74
C ALA A 116 14.58 11.01 4.55
N ALA A 117 13.56 11.87 4.48
CA ALA A 117 13.40 12.83 3.39
C ALA A 117 14.68 13.67 3.20
N GLY A 118 15.45 13.34 2.15
CA GLY A 118 16.65 14.06 1.72
C GLY A 118 17.86 13.80 2.62
N GLY A 119 18.96 13.34 2.03
CA GLY A 119 20.25 13.41 2.69
C GLY A 119 20.50 14.84 3.15
N THR A 120 20.58 15.06 4.46
CA THR A 120 20.94 16.37 4.99
C THR A 120 22.42 16.59 4.74
N SER A 121 22.77 17.62 3.99
CA SER A 121 24.15 18.15 3.99
C SER A 121 24.54 18.43 5.44
N LEU A 122 25.75 18.00 5.83
CA LEU A 122 26.29 18.18 7.17
C LEU A 122 26.65 19.66 7.39
N ALA A 123 25.63 20.43 7.73
CA ALA A 123 25.69 21.86 8.01
C ALA A 123 26.10 22.75 6.82
N THR A 124 25.34 23.82 6.65
CA THR A 124 25.59 24.86 5.65
C THR A 124 26.49 25.97 6.20
N PHE A 125 27.63 25.67 6.84
CA PHE A 125 28.63 26.70 7.19
C PHE A 125 30.06 26.11 7.33
N SER A 126 31.07 26.87 6.87
CA SER A 126 32.48 26.50 6.68
C SER A 126 33.18 25.89 7.90
N THR A 127 32.92 24.62 8.20
CA THR A 127 33.55 23.92 9.33
C THR A 127 34.56 22.91 8.79
N LEU A 128 35.84 23.26 8.87
CA LEU A 128 36.93 22.30 8.79
C LEU A 128 36.99 21.54 10.12
N LEU A 129 36.74 20.24 10.10
CA LEU A 129 36.84 19.36 11.26
C LEU A 129 38.30 18.91 11.42
N LYS A 130 39.01 19.41 12.43
CA LYS A 130 40.41 19.01 12.67
C LYS A 130 40.48 17.60 13.26
N GLY A 131 41.67 17.01 13.22
CA GLY A 131 41.90 15.70 13.81
C GLY A 131 41.53 15.66 15.30
N GLY A 132 40.71 14.70 15.67
CA GLY A 132 40.15 14.51 17.01
C GLY A 132 38.89 15.34 17.31
N GLU A 133 38.53 16.32 16.47
CA GLU A 133 37.32 17.11 16.66
C GLU A 133 36.06 16.33 16.26
N GLN A 134 34.92 16.71 16.86
CA GLN A 134 33.63 16.10 16.58
C GLN A 134 32.51 17.15 16.53
N ILE A 135 31.47 16.84 15.75
CA ILE A 135 30.26 17.65 15.61
C ILE A 135 29.06 16.78 15.96
N GLU A 136 28.17 17.31 16.81
CA GLU A 136 26.91 16.69 17.17
C GLU A 136 25.74 17.38 16.47
N ARG A 137 24.81 16.58 15.94
CA ARG A 137 23.63 17.04 15.21
C ARG A 137 22.45 16.10 15.45
N VAL A 138 21.27 16.53 14.99
CA VAL A 138 20.03 15.76 15.09
C VAL A 138 19.45 15.57 13.70
N ILE A 139 19.12 14.33 13.35
CA ILE A 139 18.33 13.99 12.17
C ILE A 139 16.93 13.56 12.62
N ARG A 140 15.91 14.04 11.90
CA ARG A 140 14.51 13.72 12.16
C ARG A 140 13.89 13.12 10.91
N CYS A 141 13.20 12.01 11.08
CA CYS A 141 12.40 11.37 10.04
C CYS A 141 10.92 11.48 10.46
N PHE A 142 10.10 12.10 9.62
CA PHE A 142 8.67 12.25 9.87
C PHE A 142 7.87 11.30 8.98
N ASP A 143 6.64 10.98 9.40
CA ASP A 143 5.66 10.20 8.63
C ASP A 143 6.13 8.79 8.22
N LEU A 144 6.87 8.11 9.09
CA LEU A 144 7.06 6.66 8.94
C LEU A 144 5.73 5.90 9.14
N SER A 145 4.73 6.55 9.77
CA SER A 145 3.46 5.97 10.18
C SER A 145 2.66 5.30 9.08
N LYS A 146 2.54 5.83 7.86
CA LYS A 146 1.49 5.29 6.97
C LYS A 146 1.81 3.92 6.37
N ARG A 147 3.06 3.48 6.41
CA ARG A 147 3.49 2.20 5.80
C ARG A 147 4.39 1.35 6.68
N MET A 148 4.85 1.87 7.82
CA MET A 148 5.67 1.12 8.79
C MET A 148 4.89 0.72 10.04
N TYR A 149 3.61 0.34 9.87
CA TYR A 149 2.97 -0.56 10.82
C TYR A 149 3.68 -1.90 10.71
N LEU A 150 4.82 -1.99 11.40
CA LEU A 150 5.61 -3.18 11.58
C LEU A 150 4.73 -4.12 12.42
N ASN A 151 3.87 -4.88 11.73
CA ASN A 151 2.87 -5.79 12.30
C ASN A 151 3.51 -7.03 12.97
N THR A 152 4.79 -6.95 13.29
CA THR A 152 5.52 -7.99 14.00
C THR A 152 6.49 -7.28 14.92
N ALA A 153 6.70 -7.84 16.12
CA ALA A 153 7.70 -7.38 17.10
C ALA A 153 9.15 -7.58 16.62
N SER A 154 9.37 -7.49 15.31
CA SER A 154 10.63 -7.71 14.63
C SER A 154 11.59 -6.57 14.93
N ASN A 155 12.86 -6.93 15.06
CA ASN A 155 13.93 -5.97 15.24
C ASN A 155 14.15 -5.27 13.89
N CYS A 156 14.12 -3.95 13.88
CA CYS A 156 14.53 -3.14 12.75
C CYS A 156 15.91 -2.54 13.04
N ASN A 157 16.62 -2.19 11.98
CA ASN A 157 17.89 -1.50 12.07
C ASN A 157 17.72 -0.10 11.50
N TYR A 158 17.98 0.93 12.29
CA TYR A 158 18.21 2.26 11.73
C TYR A 158 19.68 2.36 11.34
N VAL A 159 19.96 2.56 10.07
CA VAL A 159 21.31 2.68 9.52
C VAL A 159 21.55 4.13 9.14
N LEU A 160 22.68 4.66 9.58
CA LEU A 160 23.14 6.00 9.24
C LEU A 160 24.48 5.87 8.52
N VAL A 161 24.55 6.42 7.30
CA VAL A 161 25.72 6.38 6.43
C VAL A 161 26.24 7.80 6.21
N LEU A 162 27.53 7.96 6.41
CA LEU A 162 28.32 9.17 6.18
C LEU A 162 29.12 9.00 4.89
N ASP A 163 29.29 10.09 4.13
CA ASP A 163 30.11 10.14 2.91
C ASP A 163 29.91 8.95 1.96
N ASN A 164 28.65 8.58 1.70
CA ASN A 164 28.33 7.39 0.91
C ASN A 164 28.96 7.39 -0.51
N ASP A 165 29.33 8.56 -1.03
CA ASP A 165 29.95 8.72 -2.34
C ASP A 165 31.49 8.73 -2.28
N ASN A 166 32.06 8.54 -1.09
CA ASN A 166 33.49 8.62 -0.78
C ASN A 166 34.16 9.88 -1.39
N LYS A 167 33.68 11.06 -1.01
CA LYS A 167 34.23 12.34 -1.49
C LYS A 167 35.49 12.76 -0.75
N VAL A 168 35.67 12.31 0.50
CA VAL A 168 36.81 12.71 1.33
C VAL A 168 38.04 11.83 1.06
N ASN A 169 37.86 10.65 0.46
CA ASN A 169 38.90 9.65 0.19
C ASN A 169 39.66 9.29 1.47
N GLU A 170 38.97 8.56 2.34
CA GLU A 170 39.37 8.37 3.73
C GLU A 170 40.25 7.13 3.91
N ALA A 171 41.05 7.13 4.99
CA ALA A 171 41.89 5.98 5.32
C ALA A 171 41.08 4.74 5.73
N ASN A 172 39.83 4.94 6.19
CA ASN A 172 38.93 3.87 6.61
C ASN A 172 37.49 4.23 6.23
N GLU A 173 36.86 3.39 5.41
CA GLU A 173 35.44 3.57 5.01
C GLU A 173 34.48 2.79 5.92
N SER A 174 34.98 1.88 6.75
CA SER A 174 34.13 0.96 7.51
C SER A 174 33.45 1.61 8.73
N ASN A 175 33.96 2.75 9.19
CA ASN A 175 33.46 3.56 10.30
C ASN A 175 32.50 4.69 9.83
N ASN A 176 32.24 4.78 8.52
CA ASN A 176 31.26 5.68 7.92
C ASN A 176 29.82 5.15 7.98
N MET A 177 29.60 4.04 8.65
CA MET A 177 28.27 3.47 8.85
C MET A 177 28.05 3.08 10.32
N VAL A 178 26.86 3.41 10.83
CA VAL A 178 26.41 2.96 12.15
C VAL A 178 24.99 2.42 12.08
N THR A 179 24.77 1.31 12.79
CA THR A 179 23.47 0.65 12.87
C THR A 179 22.95 0.68 14.30
N GLN A 180 21.77 1.23 14.49
CA GLN A 180 21.05 1.22 15.75
C GLN A 180 19.85 0.27 15.65
N PRO A 181 19.88 -0.90 16.31
CA PRO A 181 18.71 -1.75 16.38
C PRO A 181 17.63 -1.04 17.19
N PHE A 182 16.39 -1.18 16.75
CA PHE A 182 15.23 -0.74 17.49
C PHE A 182 14.07 -1.69 17.26
N ARG A 183 13.16 -1.76 18.22
CA ARG A 183 11.91 -2.51 18.07
C ARG A 183 10.87 -1.58 17.45
N GLY A 184 10.28 -2.00 16.32
CA GLY A 184 9.08 -1.36 15.80
C GLY A 184 7.98 -1.37 16.85
N TYR A 185 7.08 -0.38 16.84
CA TYR A 185 6.04 -0.33 17.85
C TYR A 185 4.93 -1.30 17.50
N ALA A 186 4.78 -2.35 18.32
CA ALA A 186 3.53 -3.09 18.45
C ALA A 186 2.54 -2.26 19.27
N GLY A 187 2.20 -1.09 18.75
CA GLY A 187 1.04 -0.38 19.26
C GLY A 187 -0.17 -1.23 19.08
N GLN A 188 -1.07 -1.16 20.04
CA GLN A 188 -2.43 -1.63 19.87
C GLN A 188 -3.15 -0.80 18.78
N TYR A 189 -2.66 -0.77 17.54
CA TYR A 189 -3.59 -1.00 16.46
C TYR A 189 -4.11 -2.41 16.73
N GLN A 190 -5.22 -2.47 17.47
CA GLN A 190 -6.10 -3.60 17.48
C GLN A 190 -6.94 -3.36 16.23
N PRO A 191 -6.51 -3.82 15.04
CA PRO A 191 -7.35 -3.75 13.87
C PRO A 191 -8.70 -4.31 14.28
N THR A 192 -9.71 -3.47 14.18
CA THR A 192 -11.05 -3.91 14.51
C THR A 192 -11.44 -4.96 13.48
N VAL A 193 -11.93 -6.10 13.94
CA VAL A 193 -12.52 -7.12 13.05
C VAL A 193 -13.91 -6.70 12.55
N ASN A 194 -14.35 -5.47 12.86
CA ASN A 194 -15.62 -4.95 12.40
C ASN A 194 -15.51 -4.51 10.93
N PRO A 195 -16.12 -5.25 9.98
CA PRO A 195 -16.03 -4.94 8.55
C PRO A 195 -16.63 -3.57 8.19
N ASN A 196 -17.52 -3.03 9.03
CA ASN A 196 -18.16 -1.73 8.80
C ASN A 196 -17.18 -0.55 8.80
N LEU A 197 -15.96 -0.73 9.29
CA LEU A 197 -14.96 0.32 9.36
C LEU A 197 -13.97 0.29 8.18
N TYR A 198 -14.13 -0.67 7.26
CA TYR A 198 -13.24 -0.87 6.13
C TYR A 198 -13.96 -0.65 4.81
N TYR A 199 -13.26 -0.02 3.88
CA TYR A 199 -13.77 0.38 2.58
C TYR A 199 -12.83 -0.12 1.48
N LEU A 200 -13.37 -0.45 0.33
CA LEU A 200 -12.60 -0.79 -0.85
C LEU A 200 -11.84 0.46 -1.32
N THR A 201 -10.52 0.45 -1.14
CA THR A 201 -9.61 1.56 -1.47
C THR A 201 -8.83 1.31 -2.75
N GLY A 202 -8.72 0.05 -3.17
CA GLY A 202 -8.09 -0.34 -4.43
C GLY A 202 -8.72 -1.61 -4.97
N ALA A 203 -8.88 -1.66 -6.30
CA ALA A 203 -9.31 -2.83 -7.02
C ALA A 203 -8.41 -3.01 -8.24
N PHE A 204 -7.88 -4.21 -8.42
CA PHE A 204 -6.99 -4.56 -9.51
C PHE A 204 -7.56 -5.76 -10.24
N LEU A 205 -7.43 -5.75 -11.56
CA LEU A 205 -7.81 -6.84 -12.43
C LEU A 205 -6.57 -7.37 -13.12
N LYS A 206 -6.23 -8.63 -12.85
CA LYS A 206 -5.20 -9.36 -13.58
C LYS A 206 -5.89 -10.22 -14.65
N ILE A 207 -5.61 -9.94 -15.91
CA ILE A 207 -6.13 -10.70 -17.05
C ILE A 207 -4.97 -11.46 -17.68
N LYS A 208 -5.20 -12.75 -17.97
CA LYS A 208 -4.36 -13.54 -18.86
C LYS A 208 -5.12 -13.81 -20.16
N THR A 209 -4.56 -13.34 -21.26
CA THR A 209 -5.11 -13.55 -22.61
C THR A 209 -4.44 -14.76 -23.26
N GLY A 210 -5.17 -15.44 -24.14
CA GLY A 210 -4.64 -16.56 -24.92
C GLY A 210 -4.27 -16.17 -26.34
N SER A 211 -3.90 -17.15 -27.16
CA SER A 211 -3.69 -16.96 -28.61
C SER A 211 -5.04 -16.69 -29.28
N ASP A 212 -5.14 -15.57 -29.98
CA ASP A 212 -6.32 -15.18 -30.75
C ASP A 212 -5.93 -14.40 -32.03
N SER A 213 -6.93 -14.10 -32.86
CA SER A 213 -6.81 -13.36 -34.12
C SER A 213 -7.25 -11.90 -33.93
N LYS A 214 -6.84 -11.28 -32.83
CA LYS A 214 -7.25 -9.92 -32.51
C LYS A 214 -6.52 -8.90 -33.37
N GLU A 215 -7.26 -8.02 -34.02
CA GLU A 215 -6.70 -6.90 -34.78
C GLU A 215 -6.74 -5.59 -33.96
N MET A 216 -5.84 -4.66 -34.28
CA MET A 216 -6.01 -3.25 -33.87
C MET A 216 -7.21 -2.65 -34.65
N GLU A 217 -8.11 -1.83 -34.10
CA GLU A 217 -8.12 -1.02 -32.88
C GLU A 217 -9.34 -1.36 -32.00
N SER A 218 -9.19 -2.26 -31.02
CA SER A 218 -10.30 -2.66 -30.15
C SER A 218 -10.34 -1.88 -28.83
N ALA A 219 -11.53 -1.74 -28.22
CA ALA A 219 -11.72 -1.09 -26.92
C ALA A 219 -12.29 -2.06 -25.89
N VAL A 220 -12.03 -1.80 -24.60
CA VAL A 220 -12.53 -2.61 -23.48
C VAL A 220 -13.04 -1.71 -22.37
N ASN A 221 -14.23 -2.01 -21.83
CA ASN A 221 -14.72 -1.40 -20.60
C ASN A 221 -14.80 -2.47 -19.52
N ILE A 222 -14.13 -2.22 -18.40
CA ILE A 222 -14.14 -3.10 -17.24
C ILE A 222 -14.88 -2.39 -16.12
N ARG A 223 -15.80 -3.10 -15.47
CA ARG A 223 -16.60 -2.60 -14.34
C ARG A 223 -16.59 -3.64 -13.22
N LEU A 224 -16.31 -3.20 -12.00
CA LEU A 224 -16.44 -3.99 -10.78
C LEU A 224 -17.49 -3.32 -9.88
N ILE A 225 -18.46 -4.12 -9.42
CA ILE A 225 -19.72 -3.64 -8.86
C ILE A 225 -19.96 -4.27 -7.48
N PRO A 226 -20.32 -3.50 -6.43
CA PRO A 226 -20.48 -3.98 -5.05
C PRO A 226 -21.67 -4.91 -4.73
N SER A 227 -22.27 -5.56 -5.72
CA SER A 227 -23.45 -6.40 -5.52
C SER A 227 -23.60 -7.42 -6.64
N THR A 228 -24.30 -8.53 -6.36
CA THR A 228 -24.91 -9.35 -7.42
C THR A 228 -25.70 -8.44 -8.36
N ILE A 229 -25.16 -8.24 -9.56
CA ILE A 229 -25.70 -7.48 -10.69
C ILE A 229 -27.24 -7.49 -10.70
N LYS A 230 -27.87 -6.45 -10.15
CA LYS A 230 -29.31 -6.23 -10.20
C LYS A 230 -29.70 -4.93 -10.91
N ASN A 231 -28.78 -3.97 -11.03
CA ASN A 231 -29.03 -2.73 -11.75
C ASN A 231 -27.74 -2.11 -12.32
N LEU A 232 -27.37 -2.47 -13.55
CA LEU A 232 -26.17 -1.95 -14.24
C LEU A 232 -26.32 -0.51 -14.75
N ASN A 233 -27.47 0.12 -14.53
CA ASN A 233 -27.68 1.54 -14.83
C ASN A 233 -27.26 2.42 -13.66
N ASP A 234 -27.11 1.86 -12.46
CA ASP A 234 -26.55 2.56 -11.32
C ASP A 234 -25.02 2.50 -11.37
N VAL A 235 -24.45 3.42 -12.14
CA VAL A 235 -22.99 3.57 -12.25
C VAL A 235 -22.36 4.19 -11.01
N THR A 236 -23.16 4.56 -10.00
CA THR A 236 -22.64 5.10 -8.76
C THR A 236 -21.99 3.96 -7.98
N ASN A 237 -20.75 4.19 -7.52
CA ASN A 237 -19.99 3.26 -6.67
C ASN A 237 -19.35 2.07 -7.39
N GLU A 238 -19.19 2.16 -8.70
CA GLU A 238 -18.46 1.15 -9.49
C GLU A 238 -16.98 1.50 -9.60
N PHE A 239 -16.12 0.48 -9.66
CA PHE A 239 -14.73 0.64 -10.04
C PHE A 239 -14.59 0.32 -11.52
N VAL A 240 -14.07 1.27 -12.29
CA VAL A 240 -14.14 1.24 -13.74
C VAL A 240 -12.74 1.44 -14.32
N LYS A 241 -12.48 0.76 -15.42
CA LYS A 241 -11.33 1.03 -16.31
C LYS A 241 -11.81 0.95 -17.74
N THR A 242 -11.68 2.06 -18.46
CA THR A 242 -11.85 2.10 -19.91
C THR A 242 -10.48 2.07 -20.55
N ILE A 243 -10.33 1.22 -21.57
CA ILE A 243 -9.20 1.20 -22.47
C ILE A 243 -9.76 1.61 -23.82
N ALA A 244 -9.49 2.85 -24.22
CA ALA A 244 -9.97 3.39 -25.49
C ALA A 244 -9.28 2.70 -26.67
N LYS A 245 -9.88 2.83 -27.86
CA LYS A 245 -9.21 2.45 -29.11
C LYS A 245 -7.86 3.15 -29.18
N ASN A 246 -6.82 2.41 -29.58
CA ASN A 246 -5.43 2.90 -29.72
C ASN A 246 -4.69 3.31 -28.44
N GLU A 247 -5.36 3.34 -27.29
CA GLU A 247 -4.69 3.69 -26.02
C GLU A 247 -3.73 2.59 -25.58
N LYS A 248 -4.10 1.34 -25.85
CA LYS A 248 -3.27 0.19 -25.50
C LYS A 248 -3.47 -0.96 -26.49
N PRO A 249 -2.38 -1.51 -27.05
CA PRO A 249 -2.46 -2.79 -27.73
C PRO A 249 -2.81 -3.87 -26.71
N LEU A 250 -4.05 -4.35 -26.77
CA LEU A 250 -4.51 -5.48 -25.98
C LEU A 250 -3.98 -6.74 -26.66
N PHE A 251 -2.74 -7.12 -26.34
CA PHE A 251 -2.05 -8.24 -27.00
C PHE A 251 -2.64 -9.61 -26.63
N SER A 252 -2.54 -10.55 -27.58
CA SER A 252 -2.72 -11.98 -27.35
C SER A 252 -1.57 -12.54 -26.51
N ASN A 253 -1.81 -13.61 -25.76
CA ASN A 253 -0.79 -14.32 -24.96
C ASN A 253 -0.05 -13.47 -23.92
N LEU A 254 -0.74 -12.52 -23.27
CA LEU A 254 -0.14 -11.64 -22.27
C LEU A 254 -0.86 -11.73 -20.93
N THR A 255 -0.12 -11.49 -19.85
CA THR A 255 -0.69 -11.27 -18.52
C THR A 255 -0.52 -9.81 -18.15
N GLU A 256 -1.63 -9.16 -17.80
CA GLU A 256 -1.64 -7.74 -17.46
C GLU A 256 -2.41 -7.48 -16.17
N THR A 257 -1.93 -6.54 -15.37
CA THR A 257 -2.65 -6.01 -14.20
C THR A 257 -3.14 -4.60 -14.49
N LEU A 258 -4.45 -4.40 -14.37
CA LEU A 258 -5.16 -3.14 -14.58
C LEU A 258 -5.67 -2.62 -13.25
N MET A 259 -5.38 -1.37 -12.92
CA MET A 259 -6.00 -0.69 -11.78
C MET A 259 -7.38 -0.18 -12.17
N LEU A 260 -8.40 -0.51 -11.37
CA LEU A 260 -9.75 -0.01 -11.53
C LEU A 260 -9.94 1.19 -10.61
N LEU A 261 -10.45 2.29 -11.16
CA LEU A 261 -10.65 3.52 -10.42
C LEU A 261 -12.12 3.66 -10.03
N LEU A 262 -12.38 4.09 -8.80
CA LEU A 262 -13.75 4.38 -8.38
C LEU A 262 -14.34 5.47 -9.28
N ASN A 263 -15.42 5.17 -9.99
CA ASN A 263 -16.16 6.10 -10.82
C ASN A 263 -16.95 7.04 -9.90
N ARG A 264 -16.43 8.26 -9.73
CA ARG A 264 -16.94 9.23 -8.75
C ARG A 264 -17.71 10.38 -9.41
N PRO A 265 -18.94 10.66 -8.96
CA PRO A 265 -19.48 12.01 -8.90
C PRO A 265 -18.65 12.90 -7.94
N SER A 266 -18.62 14.22 -8.19
CA SER A 266 -17.81 15.21 -7.46
C SER A 266 -18.05 15.34 -5.95
N THR A 267 -19.00 14.59 -5.38
CA THR A 267 -19.44 14.68 -3.98
C THR A 267 -19.03 13.47 -3.11
N TYR A 268 -18.31 12.48 -3.65
CA TYR A 268 -18.00 11.24 -2.92
C TYR A 268 -16.77 11.35 -2.01
N THR A 269 -16.96 11.00 -0.72
CA THR A 269 -15.89 10.81 0.27
C THR A 269 -15.38 9.37 0.27
N LEU A 270 -14.23 9.12 0.90
CA LEU A 270 -13.66 7.77 1.07
C LEU A 270 -14.61 6.82 1.83
N GLN A 271 -15.47 7.37 2.70
CA GLN A 271 -16.42 6.64 3.55
C GLN A 271 -17.76 6.41 2.84
N ASN A 272 -17.70 5.83 1.64
CA ASN A 272 -18.88 5.50 0.90
C ASN A 272 -19.47 4.17 1.42
N PRO A 273 -20.72 4.13 1.93
CA PRO A 273 -21.33 2.88 2.41
C PRO A 273 -21.40 1.78 1.33
N ALA A 274 -21.43 2.15 0.06
CA ALA A 274 -21.44 1.21 -1.06
C ALA A 274 -20.07 0.56 -1.32
N THR A 275 -18.97 1.18 -0.86
CA THR A 275 -17.63 0.55 -0.94
C THR A 275 -17.25 -0.19 0.34
N ASN A 276 -18.15 -0.26 1.32
CA ASN A 276 -17.89 -0.88 2.62
C ASN A 276 -17.71 -2.41 2.52
N LEU A 277 -16.77 -2.97 3.28
CA LEU A 277 -16.51 -4.42 3.30
C LEU A 277 -17.75 -5.24 3.71
N THR A 278 -18.59 -4.72 4.61
CA THR A 278 -19.85 -5.38 4.99
C THR A 278 -20.80 -5.49 3.79
N SER A 279 -20.90 -4.44 2.97
CA SER A 279 -21.76 -4.42 1.78
C SER A 279 -21.32 -5.48 0.77
N PHE A 280 -20.01 -5.59 0.52
CA PHE A 280 -19.44 -6.66 -0.32
C PHE A 280 -19.63 -8.04 0.30
N SER A 281 -19.44 -8.18 1.61
CA SER A 281 -19.58 -9.47 2.29
C SER A 281 -21.03 -9.98 2.32
N LEU A 282 -21.99 -9.07 2.23
CA LEU A 282 -23.42 -9.41 2.17
C LEU A 282 -23.87 -9.73 0.73
N ASN A 283 -23.42 -8.93 -0.24
CA ASN A 283 -23.97 -8.96 -1.60
C ASN A 283 -23.06 -9.62 -2.64
N GLY A 284 -21.84 -9.99 -2.27
CA GLY A 284 -20.80 -10.41 -3.20
C GLY A 284 -20.38 -9.30 -4.14
N LEU A 285 -19.90 -9.67 -5.33
CA LEU A 285 -19.49 -8.73 -6.38
C LEU A 285 -19.76 -9.25 -7.78
N GLY A 286 -19.90 -8.31 -8.71
CA GLY A 286 -19.91 -8.56 -10.14
C GLY A 286 -18.72 -7.87 -10.81
N LEU A 287 -17.96 -8.62 -11.61
CA LEU A 287 -17.02 -8.09 -12.59
C LEU A 287 -17.63 -8.26 -13.98
N VAL A 288 -17.60 -7.19 -14.75
CA VAL A 288 -18.07 -7.15 -16.14
C VAL A 288 -16.92 -6.64 -17.01
N ILE A 289 -16.55 -7.42 -18.03
CA ILE A 289 -15.60 -7.03 -19.08
C ILE A 289 -16.37 -6.96 -20.39
N GLU A 290 -16.60 -5.75 -20.88
CA GLU A 290 -17.23 -5.48 -22.16
C GLU A 290 -16.16 -5.27 -23.23
N TYR A 291 -16.19 -6.11 -24.25
CA TYR A 291 -15.36 -6.01 -25.43
C TYR A 291 -16.09 -5.22 -26.53
N LYS A 292 -15.42 -4.20 -27.06
CA LYS A 292 -15.85 -3.39 -28.20
C LYS A 292 -14.89 -3.65 -29.36
N PRO A 293 -15.16 -4.69 -30.16
CA PRO A 293 -14.29 -5.06 -31.27
C PRO A 293 -14.24 -3.97 -32.33
N ASN A 294 -13.15 -3.93 -33.09
CA ASN A 294 -13.02 -3.01 -34.22
C ASN A 294 -13.75 -3.56 -35.44
N LEU A 295 -13.53 -4.85 -35.73
CA LEU A 295 -14.13 -5.58 -36.83
C LEU A 295 -14.99 -6.73 -36.31
N PHE A 296 -15.97 -7.17 -37.09
CA PHE A 296 -16.84 -8.26 -36.66
C PHE A 296 -16.09 -9.60 -36.52
N THR A 297 -14.95 -9.76 -37.19
CA THR A 297 -14.06 -10.93 -37.08
C THR A 297 -13.11 -10.86 -35.89
N ASP A 298 -13.06 -9.75 -35.16
CA ASP A 298 -12.23 -9.65 -33.97
C ASP A 298 -12.75 -10.57 -32.87
N ALA A 299 -11.83 -11.37 -32.33
CA ALA A 299 -12.07 -12.20 -31.18
C ALA A 299 -10.96 -11.96 -30.16
N TRP A 300 -11.34 -11.80 -28.90
CA TRP A 300 -10.42 -11.65 -27.78
C TRP A 300 -10.57 -12.84 -26.84
N LYS A 301 -9.53 -13.67 -26.75
CA LYS A 301 -9.49 -14.85 -25.90
C LYS A 301 -9.02 -14.50 -24.51
N ILE A 302 -9.81 -14.88 -23.51
CA ILE A 302 -9.48 -14.71 -22.10
C ILE A 302 -9.32 -16.11 -21.50
N ASP A 303 -8.13 -16.40 -21.00
CA ASP A 303 -7.83 -17.70 -20.37
C ASP A 303 -8.07 -17.64 -18.85
N GLN A 304 -7.76 -16.51 -18.22
CA GLN A 304 -7.92 -16.33 -16.78
C GLN A 304 -8.19 -14.88 -16.43
N VAL A 305 -8.99 -14.68 -15.39
CA VAL A 305 -9.20 -13.39 -14.75
C VAL A 305 -9.00 -13.55 -13.25
N GLU A 306 -8.32 -12.60 -12.63
CA GLU A 306 -8.13 -12.55 -11.18
C GLU A 306 -8.43 -11.12 -10.70
N VAL A 307 -9.28 -11.00 -9.69
CA VAL A 307 -9.62 -9.71 -9.07
C VAL A 307 -8.92 -9.62 -7.72
N VAL A 308 -8.16 -8.55 -7.49
CA VAL A 308 -7.52 -8.27 -6.20
C VAL A 308 -8.16 -7.03 -5.59
N LEU A 309 -8.74 -7.17 -4.40
CA LEU A 309 -9.44 -6.13 -3.65
C LEU A 309 -8.64 -5.72 -2.42
N HIS A 310 -8.57 -4.42 -2.15
CA HIS A 310 -7.85 -3.84 -1.03
C HIS A 310 -8.84 -3.11 -0.11
N PHE A 311 -9.17 -3.70 1.03
CA PHE A 311 -10.06 -3.12 2.04
C PHE A 311 -9.26 -2.48 3.16
N LYS A 312 -9.44 -1.17 3.33
CA LYS A 312 -8.73 -0.39 4.35
C LYS A 312 -9.66 0.52 5.13
N ASP A 313 -9.28 0.83 6.37
CA ASP A 313 -9.99 1.79 7.21
C ASP A 313 -9.66 3.25 6.85
N ALA A 314 -10.26 4.20 7.56
CA ALA A 314 -10.04 5.63 7.36
C ALA A 314 -8.59 6.09 7.62
N ASN A 315 -7.77 5.25 8.27
CA ASN A 315 -6.36 5.51 8.56
C ASN A 315 -5.41 4.78 7.58
N ASP A 316 -5.94 4.21 6.49
CA ASP A 316 -5.21 3.43 5.47
C ASP A 316 -4.67 2.07 5.95
N TYR A 317 -5.23 1.51 7.04
CA TYR A 317 -4.87 0.16 7.50
C TYR A 317 -5.77 -0.91 6.94
N TYR A 318 -5.18 -2.04 6.58
CA TYR A 318 -5.90 -3.21 6.09
C TYR A 318 -6.77 -3.87 7.15
N HIS A 319 -7.90 -4.44 6.73
CA HIS A 319 -8.67 -5.36 7.58
C HIS A 319 -7.79 -6.57 7.95
N PRO A 320 -7.78 -7.04 9.22
CA PRO A 320 -6.78 -7.99 9.69
C PRO A 320 -6.87 -9.37 9.00
N THR A 321 -8.05 -9.77 8.54
CA THR A 321 -8.27 -11.05 7.85
C THR A 321 -8.78 -10.91 6.41
N GLN A 322 -9.24 -9.72 6.02
CA GLN A 322 -9.89 -9.48 4.72
C GLN A 322 -9.34 -8.22 4.04
N GLY A 323 -8.15 -7.79 4.43
CA GLY A 323 -7.54 -6.56 3.93
C GLY A 323 -7.16 -6.66 2.46
N VAL A 324 -6.68 -7.83 2.03
CA VAL A 324 -6.40 -8.14 0.63
C VAL A 324 -7.11 -9.43 0.28
N ILE A 325 -7.98 -9.37 -0.72
CA ILE A 325 -8.77 -10.52 -1.19
C ILE A 325 -8.48 -10.74 -2.66
N THR A 326 -8.09 -11.97 -3.01
CA THR A 326 -7.83 -12.38 -4.39
C THR A 326 -8.88 -13.39 -4.84
N ILE A 327 -9.52 -13.12 -5.98
CA ILE A 327 -10.65 -13.90 -6.48
C ILE A 327 -10.31 -14.42 -7.88
N PRO A 328 -9.95 -15.71 -8.00
CA PRO A 328 -9.56 -16.29 -9.28
C PRO A 328 -10.78 -16.81 -10.05
N PHE A 329 -10.99 -16.30 -11.26
CA PHE A 329 -11.94 -16.82 -12.24
C PHE A 329 -11.18 -17.58 -13.32
N THR A 330 -11.29 -18.91 -13.31
CA THR A 330 -10.74 -19.77 -14.37
C THR A 330 -11.76 -19.86 -15.49
N MET A 331 -11.40 -19.38 -16.69
CA MET A 331 -12.33 -19.37 -17.81
C MET A 331 -12.56 -20.79 -18.33
N PRO A 332 -13.80 -21.15 -18.75
CA PRO A 332 -14.01 -22.34 -19.56
C PRO A 332 -13.13 -22.31 -20.81
N ALA A 333 -12.73 -23.48 -21.29
CA ALA A 333 -11.98 -23.59 -22.54
C ALA A 333 -12.71 -22.85 -23.67
N ASN A 334 -11.95 -22.13 -24.50
CA ASN A 334 -12.46 -21.35 -25.63
C ASN A 334 -13.42 -20.20 -25.23
N THR A 335 -13.11 -19.51 -24.13
CA THR A 335 -13.77 -18.25 -23.76
C THR A 335 -13.27 -17.13 -24.67
N PHE A 336 -14.12 -16.73 -25.62
CA PHE A 336 -13.88 -15.63 -26.55
C PHE A 336 -14.92 -14.54 -26.36
N LEU A 337 -14.48 -13.29 -26.41
CA LEU A 337 -15.33 -12.14 -26.64
C LEU A 337 -15.22 -11.70 -28.11
N ASP A 338 -16.34 -11.51 -28.80
CA ASP A 338 -16.38 -11.30 -30.25
C ASP A 338 -17.35 -10.20 -30.71
N GLY A 339 -17.28 -9.85 -31.99
CA GLY A 339 -18.12 -8.84 -32.63
C GLY A 339 -19.57 -9.20 -32.89
N PHE A 340 -19.94 -10.49 -32.75
CA PHE A 340 -21.25 -10.98 -33.11
C PHE A 340 -22.19 -11.03 -31.92
N ALA A 341 -21.91 -11.91 -30.96
CA ALA A 341 -22.86 -12.27 -29.91
C ALA A 341 -22.21 -12.34 -28.51
N LYS A 342 -20.88 -12.34 -28.42
CA LYS A 342 -20.16 -12.55 -27.16
C LYS A 342 -19.44 -11.29 -26.73
N ARG A 343 -20.18 -10.23 -26.42
CA ARG A 343 -19.54 -8.93 -26.13
C ARG A 343 -19.13 -8.76 -24.68
N MET A 344 -19.65 -9.57 -23.76
CA MET A 344 -19.47 -9.33 -22.34
C MET A 344 -19.13 -10.61 -21.58
N LEU A 345 -18.02 -10.57 -20.85
CA LEU A 345 -17.69 -11.57 -19.84
C LEU A 345 -18.19 -11.06 -18.48
N VAL A 346 -18.98 -11.88 -17.80
CA VAL A 346 -19.53 -11.59 -16.46
C VAL A 346 -19.02 -12.63 -15.49
N CYS A 347 -18.25 -12.18 -14.50
CA CYS A 347 -17.76 -13.00 -13.40
C CYS A 347 -18.44 -12.55 -12.10
N LYS A 348 -18.90 -13.49 -11.28
CA LYS A 348 -19.57 -13.19 -9.99
C LYS A 348 -18.85 -13.90 -8.87
N ALA A 349 -18.62 -13.20 -7.76
CA ALA A 349 -18.23 -13.82 -6.50
C ALA A 349 -19.37 -13.71 -5.49
N ASP A 350 -19.47 -14.67 -4.58
CA ASP A 350 -20.41 -14.63 -3.46
C ASP A 350 -19.94 -13.66 -2.35
N GLY A 351 -20.72 -13.54 -1.28
CA GLY A 351 -20.39 -12.71 -0.12
C GLY A 351 -19.14 -13.17 0.66
N ASN A 352 -18.67 -14.39 0.43
CA ASN A 352 -17.41 -14.89 0.98
C ASN A 352 -16.24 -14.70 0.01
N PHE A 353 -16.46 -13.96 -1.08
CA PHE A 353 -15.49 -13.72 -2.15
C PHE A 353 -15.05 -14.98 -2.90
N ASN A 354 -15.84 -16.05 -2.85
CA ASN A 354 -15.59 -17.23 -3.67
C ASN A 354 -16.16 -17.02 -5.08
N PRO A 355 -15.44 -17.43 -6.14
CA PRO A 355 -15.99 -17.44 -7.49
C PRO A 355 -17.28 -18.27 -7.56
N ALA A 356 -18.38 -17.64 -7.97
CA ALA A 356 -19.71 -18.25 -7.99
C ALA A 356 -20.19 -18.57 -9.42
N SER A 357 -19.93 -17.70 -10.40
CA SER A 357 -20.31 -17.98 -11.80
C SER A 357 -19.50 -17.18 -12.79
N ILE A 358 -19.32 -17.74 -13.99
CA ILE A 358 -18.73 -17.10 -15.17
C ILE A 358 -19.71 -17.27 -16.32
N LYS A 359 -20.07 -16.19 -17.01
CA LYS A 359 -21.00 -16.21 -18.16
C LYS A 359 -20.54 -15.27 -19.25
N ILE A 360 -20.80 -15.64 -20.49
CA ILE A 360 -20.63 -14.77 -21.67
C ILE A 360 -22.03 -14.38 -22.14
N ILE A 361 -22.27 -13.08 -22.33
CA ILE A 361 -23.57 -12.56 -22.76
C ILE A 361 -23.40 -11.53 -23.90
N GLU A 362 -24.44 -11.37 -24.71
CA GLU A 362 -24.46 -10.40 -25.81
C GLU A 362 -24.71 -8.98 -25.29
N ARG A 363 -25.70 -8.85 -24.40
CA ARG A 363 -26.14 -7.57 -23.84
C ARG A 363 -26.52 -7.76 -22.39
N ILE A 364 -26.34 -6.69 -21.63
CA ILE A 364 -26.72 -6.58 -20.21
C ILE A 364 -28.19 -6.92 -19.97
N SER A 365 -29.09 -6.53 -20.87
CA SER A 365 -30.54 -6.73 -20.73
C SER A 365 -30.97 -8.21 -20.77
N ALA A 366 -30.07 -9.13 -21.11
CA ALA A 366 -30.30 -10.56 -21.07
C ALA A 366 -30.05 -11.17 -19.68
N TYR A 367 -29.86 -10.34 -18.65
CA TYR A 367 -29.54 -10.75 -17.28
C TYR A 367 -30.52 -10.22 -16.23
#